data_AF-K6DT00-F1
#
_entry.id   AF-K6DT00-F1
#
_cell.length_a   1.000
_cell.length_b   1.000
_cell.length_c   1.000
_cell.angle_alpha   90.00
_cell.angle_beta   90.00
_cell.angle_gamma   90.00
#
_symmetry.space_group_name_H-M   'P 1'
#
loop_
_entity.id
_entity.type
_entity.pdbx_description
1 polymer ?
#
loop_
_entity_poly.entity_id
_entity_poly.type
_entity_poly.pdbx_seq_one_letter_code
_entity_poly.pdbx_strand_id
1 'polypeptide(L)'
;MKRTNYKRKLISYVVIWSLFLSSFLLYSPKNVALSASGVPEIAIITPNAGAMLDVSTVEFTGTISEDQTSSDKLSIKIFEQLGDSQQPIEITGEGKLSITMHDKYADFSFLKDFNDGVHNLTFVVTDENGVSNKIDHSFTITGGEQSKNTSMAIKNGLTNQGQTSAVEITTSQLSIVSAAVNLPADEQMGKRPYMEKMFLIPKGLAGEYEPGKIVPETFLPAEDMTRVPLNYEVLIDVRSSEPITTTQPLVTFFGEITGKEKKIKTSKLSDEISAYIYTFTPDKPFDPRTTYYVYLNPNFSNGPGENIIPRFLKFTTVSANHQDVKDLIQDPDTNLADIPDHKRSLDFNIHGNFSNVTNACAYCHSAHNGKNESLEGGIFGNDEENVCMACHDGTTGTKIAPKVADHKAELKTNQHVQSSGSSCTSCHNPHIPGTPENPNSFKAISDKDSHIRTYKKASTATGKADDFSLCLSCHNGKKDEKSQKVITDIKQYYSSTTYISQSGHKITAAADSGSNLDGQIPCAECHETHSSNNIKMLRAELGNIKITDDKDKFISSGIEWNAENEREFCSKCHNGSTQIYGVTGKAIYDKETGKAINPDNPDHNKGTKNEEKACSACHSNGGDNAFREAAHAPKKITNP
;
A
#
# COMPACT_ATOMS: atom_id res chain seq x y z
N MET A 1 -62.42 37.25 -44.82
CA MET A 1 -61.03 37.03 -45.29
C MET A 1 -60.08 36.99 -44.10
N LYS A 2 -59.66 35.79 -43.65
CA LYS A 2 -58.62 35.67 -42.61
C LYS A 2 -57.27 35.99 -43.26
N ARG A 3 -56.67 37.13 -42.94
CA ARG A 3 -55.30 37.47 -43.35
C ARG A 3 -54.33 36.47 -42.72
N THR A 4 -54.05 35.39 -43.43
CA THR A 4 -53.01 34.41 -43.09
C THR A 4 -51.67 35.11 -43.19
N ASN A 5 -51.07 35.37 -42.03
CA ASN A 5 -49.82 36.10 -41.89
C ASN A 5 -48.63 35.18 -42.19
N TYR A 6 -48.51 34.78 -43.46
CA TYR A 6 -47.50 33.82 -43.95
C TYR A 6 -46.07 34.24 -43.61
N LYS A 7 -45.78 35.55 -43.60
CA LYS A 7 -44.46 36.07 -43.23
C LYS A 7 -44.05 35.72 -41.80
N ARG A 8 -45.00 35.77 -40.84
CA ARG A 8 -44.71 35.45 -39.43
C ARG A 8 -44.47 33.95 -39.23
N LYS A 9 -45.17 33.10 -39.98
CA LYS A 9 -44.94 31.64 -39.98
C LYS A 9 -43.59 31.28 -40.59
N LEU A 10 -43.22 31.92 -41.71
CA LEU A 10 -41.93 31.68 -42.35
C LEU A 10 -40.75 32.03 -41.42
N ILE A 11 -40.80 33.20 -40.76
CA ILE A 11 -39.75 33.60 -39.81
C ILE A 11 -39.68 32.62 -38.62
N SER A 12 -40.84 32.16 -38.13
CA SER A 12 -40.86 31.17 -37.03
C SER A 12 -40.22 29.84 -37.45
N TYR A 13 -40.47 29.38 -38.68
CA TYR A 13 -39.82 28.18 -39.20
C TYR A 13 -38.33 28.36 -39.39
N VAL A 14 -37.87 29.52 -39.87
CA VAL A 14 -36.43 29.80 -39.99
C VAL A 14 -35.75 29.80 -38.62
N VAL A 15 -36.35 30.41 -37.59
CA VAL A 15 -35.78 30.40 -36.23
C VAL A 15 -35.74 28.98 -35.64
N ILE A 16 -36.81 28.20 -35.83
CA ILE A 16 -36.85 26.80 -35.36
C ILE A 16 -35.80 25.96 -36.09
N TRP A 17 -35.65 26.13 -37.41
CA TRP A 17 -34.62 25.44 -38.18
C TRP A 17 -33.21 25.88 -37.79
N SER A 18 -32.97 27.16 -37.54
CA SER A 18 -31.67 27.64 -37.05
C SER A 18 -31.33 27.08 -35.68
N LEU A 19 -32.31 26.94 -34.79
CA LEU A 19 -32.13 26.29 -33.48
C LEU A 19 -31.89 24.79 -33.62
N PHE A 20 -32.61 24.10 -34.52
CA PHE A 20 -32.36 22.68 -34.80
C PHE A 20 -30.99 22.44 -35.44
N LEU A 21 -30.57 23.30 -36.36
CA LEU A 21 -29.29 23.17 -37.06
C LEU A 21 -28.12 23.56 -36.15
N SER A 22 -28.27 24.56 -35.27
CA SER A 22 -27.26 24.87 -34.25
C SER A 22 -27.15 23.75 -33.22
N SER A 23 -28.26 23.08 -32.88
CA SER A 23 -28.24 21.89 -32.03
C SER A 23 -27.48 20.74 -32.70
N PHE A 24 -27.63 20.53 -34.00
CA PHE A 24 -26.89 19.50 -34.74
C PHE A 24 -25.41 19.83 -34.98
N LEU A 25 -25.06 21.12 -35.17
CA LEU A 25 -23.68 21.54 -35.39
C LEU A 25 -22.86 21.65 -34.09
N LEU A 26 -23.53 21.83 -32.94
CA LEU A 26 -22.89 21.82 -31.61
C LEU A 26 -22.97 20.46 -30.91
N TYR A 27 -23.74 19.51 -31.46
CA TYR A 27 -23.67 18.10 -31.06
C TYR A 27 -22.48 17.43 -31.75
N SER A 28 -21.28 17.82 -31.34
CA SER A 28 -20.12 16.94 -31.50
C SER A 28 -20.31 15.79 -30.51
N PRO A 29 -20.51 14.53 -30.94
CA PRO A 29 -20.41 13.43 -30.02
C PRO A 29 -18.95 13.44 -29.54
N LYS A 30 -18.72 13.93 -28.33
CA LYS A 30 -17.52 13.62 -27.55
C LYS A 30 -17.56 12.14 -27.15
N ASN A 31 -17.61 11.27 -28.15
CA ASN A 31 -17.22 9.87 -28.11
C ASN A 31 -16.08 9.66 -29.11
N VAL A 32 -15.25 10.69 -29.36
CA VAL A 32 -13.82 10.38 -29.45
C VAL A 32 -13.43 10.08 -28.01
N ALA A 33 -13.67 8.83 -27.59
CA ALA A 33 -12.75 8.23 -26.66
C ALA A 33 -11.41 8.40 -27.35
N LEU A 34 -10.63 9.38 -26.88
CA LEU A 34 -9.19 9.23 -26.94
C LEU A 34 -9.00 7.93 -26.18
N SER A 35 -8.93 6.82 -26.91
CA SER A 35 -8.56 5.53 -26.35
C SER A 35 -7.31 5.86 -25.56
N ALA A 36 -7.37 5.65 -24.25
CA ALA A 36 -6.17 5.71 -23.43
C ALA A 36 -5.09 4.94 -24.21
N SER A 37 -3.87 5.51 -24.27
CA SER A 37 -2.74 4.86 -24.94
C SER A 37 -2.81 3.37 -24.63
N GLY A 38 -2.90 2.54 -25.67
CA GLY A 38 -3.14 1.12 -25.52
C GLY A 38 -2.08 0.57 -24.58
N VAL A 39 -2.49 0.09 -23.41
CA VAL A 39 -1.56 -0.59 -22.52
C VAL A 39 -1.22 -1.91 -23.22
N PRO A 40 0.06 -2.24 -23.44
CA PRO A 40 0.42 -3.49 -24.12
C PRO A 40 -0.25 -4.69 -23.44
N GLU A 41 -0.80 -5.61 -24.23
CA GLU A 41 -1.41 -6.84 -23.74
C GLU A 41 -0.39 -7.97 -23.80
N ILE A 42 -0.46 -8.89 -22.83
CA ILE A 42 0.35 -10.10 -22.79
C ILE A 42 -0.50 -11.27 -22.31
N ALA A 43 -0.40 -12.40 -23.01
CA ALA A 43 -1.08 -13.65 -22.67
C ALA A 43 -0.10 -14.82 -22.75
N ILE A 44 -0.10 -15.68 -21.73
CA ILE A 44 0.70 -16.92 -21.71
C ILE A 44 -0.23 -18.07 -22.08
N ILE A 45 0.17 -18.85 -23.10
CA ILE A 45 -0.58 -19.99 -23.63
C ILE A 45 -0.09 -21.30 -23.01
N THR A 46 1.23 -21.49 -22.89
CA THR A 46 1.81 -22.67 -22.24
C THR A 46 3.04 -22.31 -21.43
N PRO A 47 3.35 -23.07 -20.35
CA PRO A 47 2.46 -24.00 -19.66
C PRO A 47 1.24 -23.29 -19.04
N ASN A 48 0.29 -24.04 -18.49
CA ASN A 48 -0.80 -23.45 -17.71
C ASN A 48 -0.27 -23.00 -16.33
N ALA A 49 -0.84 -21.93 -15.77
CA ALA A 49 -0.51 -21.50 -14.42
C ALA A 49 -0.81 -22.62 -13.41
N GLY A 50 0.12 -22.85 -12.48
CA GLY A 50 0.08 -23.94 -11.50
C GLY A 50 0.49 -25.32 -12.05
N ALA A 51 1.02 -25.41 -13.27
CA ALA A 51 1.46 -26.70 -13.83
C ALA A 51 2.56 -27.35 -12.98
N MET A 52 2.48 -28.68 -12.82
CA MET A 52 3.55 -29.52 -12.29
C MET A 52 4.25 -30.19 -13.46
N LEU A 53 5.55 -29.93 -13.62
CA LEU A 53 6.36 -30.40 -14.74
C LEU A 53 7.45 -31.34 -14.22
N ASP A 54 7.65 -32.46 -14.91
CA ASP A 54 8.68 -33.47 -14.63
C ASP A 54 9.98 -33.25 -15.44
N VAL A 55 10.05 -32.13 -16.16
CA VAL A 55 11.20 -31.71 -16.97
C VAL A 55 11.72 -30.37 -16.47
N SER A 56 13.05 -30.24 -16.34
CA SER A 56 13.70 -29.00 -15.90
C SER A 56 13.68 -27.91 -16.97
N THR A 57 13.70 -28.29 -18.25
CA THR A 57 13.62 -27.34 -19.37
C THR A 57 12.16 -27.02 -19.66
N VAL A 58 11.77 -25.76 -19.45
CA VAL A 58 10.39 -25.30 -19.66
C VAL A 58 10.34 -24.30 -20.80
N GLU A 59 9.42 -24.52 -21.74
CA GLU A 59 9.10 -23.58 -22.81
C GLU A 59 7.82 -22.82 -22.45
N PHE A 60 7.93 -21.50 -22.37
CA PHE A 60 6.81 -20.59 -22.28
C PHE A 60 6.44 -20.11 -23.67
N THR A 61 5.17 -20.20 -24.05
CA THR A 61 4.68 -19.58 -25.28
C THR A 61 3.52 -18.65 -24.98
N GLY A 62 3.39 -17.59 -25.75
CA GLY A 62 2.35 -16.58 -25.55
C GLY A 62 2.27 -15.57 -26.66
N THR A 63 1.39 -14.58 -26.48
CA THR A 63 1.17 -13.47 -27.41
C THR A 63 1.34 -12.14 -26.71
N ILE A 64 1.90 -11.16 -27.42
CA ILE A 64 1.93 -9.75 -27.01
C ILE A 64 1.28 -8.88 -28.09
N SER A 65 0.53 -7.86 -27.72
CA SER A 65 -0.14 -6.97 -28.69
C SER A 65 -0.33 -5.57 -28.13
N GLU A 66 -0.38 -4.58 -29.02
CA GLU A 66 -0.81 -3.23 -28.65
C GLU A 66 -1.47 -2.56 -29.86
N ASP A 67 -2.50 -1.75 -29.62
CA ASP A 67 -3.32 -1.19 -30.69
C ASP A 67 -2.59 -0.11 -31.52
N GLN A 68 -1.59 0.57 -30.95
CA GLN A 68 -0.91 1.70 -31.60
C GLN A 68 0.58 1.45 -31.89
N THR A 69 1.19 0.46 -31.25
CA THR A 69 2.59 0.10 -31.47
C THR A 69 2.71 -1.17 -32.30
N SER A 70 3.50 -1.11 -33.37
CA SER A 70 3.83 -2.28 -34.18
C SER A 70 4.61 -3.31 -33.34
N SER A 71 4.37 -4.59 -33.60
CA SER A 71 4.91 -5.71 -32.80
C SER A 71 6.44 -5.70 -32.67
N ASP A 72 7.15 -5.17 -33.68
CA ASP A 72 8.61 -5.04 -33.72
C ASP A 72 9.19 -4.04 -32.70
N LYS A 73 8.33 -3.21 -32.11
CA LYS A 73 8.69 -2.22 -31.10
C LYS A 73 8.30 -2.63 -29.68
N LEU A 74 7.68 -3.79 -29.51
CA LEU A 74 7.38 -4.35 -28.19
C LEU A 74 8.60 -5.12 -27.68
N SER A 75 8.93 -4.92 -26.41
CA SER A 75 10.00 -5.65 -25.73
C SER A 75 9.43 -6.50 -24.60
N ILE A 76 9.96 -7.71 -24.40
CA ILE A 76 9.59 -8.61 -23.29
C ILE A 76 10.77 -8.74 -22.33
N LYS A 77 10.51 -8.53 -21.05
CA LYS A 77 11.40 -8.90 -19.95
C LYS A 77 10.76 -9.97 -19.08
N ILE A 78 11.57 -10.90 -18.60
CA ILE A 78 11.11 -12.04 -17.81
C ILE A 78 11.88 -12.04 -16.51
N PHE A 79 11.15 -12.07 -15.40
CA PHE A 79 11.72 -12.11 -14.06
C PHE A 79 11.35 -13.43 -13.39
N GLU A 80 12.27 -14.03 -12.64
CA GLU A 80 12.05 -15.25 -11.88
C GLU A 80 12.21 -14.99 -10.39
N GLN A 81 11.25 -15.47 -9.61
CA GLN A 81 11.26 -15.45 -8.16
C GLN A 81 11.21 -16.89 -7.62
N LEU A 82 12.30 -17.34 -7.00
CA LEU A 82 12.43 -18.65 -6.35
C LEU A 82 11.85 -18.57 -4.92
N GLY A 83 10.52 -18.57 -4.83
CA GLY A 83 9.78 -18.49 -3.57
C GLY A 83 9.47 -17.07 -3.08
N ASP A 84 8.50 -16.97 -2.17
CA ASP A 84 7.80 -15.73 -1.83
C ASP A 84 8.68 -14.62 -1.22
N SER A 85 9.89 -14.96 -0.75
CA SER A 85 10.82 -14.04 -0.11
C SER A 85 12.00 -13.58 -0.98
N GLN A 86 12.20 -14.14 -2.17
CA GLN A 86 13.31 -13.77 -3.06
C GLN A 86 12.92 -12.60 -3.98
N GLN A 87 13.85 -11.69 -4.27
CA GLN A 87 13.59 -10.68 -5.30
C GLN A 87 13.43 -11.35 -6.67
N PRO A 88 12.50 -10.88 -7.52
CA PRO A 88 12.48 -11.29 -8.91
C PRO A 88 13.81 -10.93 -9.60
N ILE A 89 14.49 -11.92 -10.16
CA ILE A 89 15.75 -11.77 -10.89
C ILE A 89 15.41 -11.70 -12.39
N GLU A 90 15.92 -10.73 -13.13
CA GLU A 90 15.71 -10.66 -14.59
C GLU A 90 16.44 -11.82 -15.28
N ILE A 91 15.68 -12.78 -15.81
CA ILE A 91 16.18 -13.99 -16.48
C ILE A 91 16.00 -13.96 -18.00
N THR A 92 15.60 -12.82 -18.57
CA THR A 92 15.40 -12.64 -20.02
C THR A 92 16.59 -13.14 -20.85
N GLY A 93 17.82 -12.88 -20.38
CA GLY A 93 19.07 -13.28 -21.06
C GLY A 93 19.61 -14.65 -20.67
N GLU A 94 19.01 -15.32 -19.68
CA GLU A 94 19.43 -16.66 -19.25
C GLU A 94 18.75 -17.77 -20.06
N GLY A 95 17.60 -17.48 -20.66
CA GLY A 95 16.90 -18.36 -21.57
C GLY A 95 17.06 -17.99 -23.04
N LYS A 96 16.39 -18.76 -23.91
CA LYS A 96 16.28 -18.50 -25.34
C LYS A 96 14.91 -17.87 -25.61
N LEU A 97 14.87 -16.54 -25.68
CA LEU A 97 13.70 -15.77 -26.12
C LEU A 97 13.67 -15.69 -27.65
N SER A 98 12.54 -16.05 -28.26
CA SER A 98 12.25 -15.89 -29.68
C SER A 98 10.93 -15.14 -29.84
N ILE A 99 10.89 -14.13 -30.70
CA ILE A 99 9.68 -13.35 -30.99
C ILE A 99 9.39 -13.45 -32.49
N THR A 100 8.17 -13.88 -32.84
CA THR A 100 7.67 -13.96 -34.22
C THR A 100 6.66 -12.86 -34.45
N MET A 101 7.04 -11.87 -35.26
CA MET A 101 6.24 -10.67 -35.48
C MET A 101 5.09 -10.92 -36.46
N HIS A 102 3.90 -10.41 -36.12
CA HIS A 102 2.74 -10.28 -37.00
C HIS A 102 2.30 -8.81 -37.10
N ASP A 103 1.30 -8.51 -37.94
CA ASP A 103 0.86 -7.12 -38.23
C ASP A 103 0.41 -6.33 -36.99
N LYS A 104 -0.24 -7.00 -36.02
CA LYS A 104 -0.82 -6.36 -34.81
C LYS A 104 -0.41 -6.97 -33.48
N TYR A 105 0.34 -8.06 -33.52
CA TYR A 105 0.76 -8.81 -32.34
C TYR A 105 2.06 -9.54 -32.64
N ALA A 106 2.73 -10.06 -31.62
CA ALA A 106 3.86 -10.96 -31.75
C ALA A 106 3.59 -12.22 -30.93
N ASP A 107 3.94 -13.38 -31.49
CA ASP A 107 4.08 -14.59 -30.68
C ASP A 107 5.45 -14.58 -30.04
N PHE A 108 5.56 -15.00 -28.78
CA PHE A 108 6.85 -15.22 -28.14
C PHE A 108 7.00 -16.66 -27.67
N SER A 109 8.24 -17.15 -27.69
CA SER A 109 8.64 -18.34 -26.94
C SER A 109 9.86 -18.06 -26.08
N PHE A 110 9.88 -18.56 -24.85
CA PHE A 110 10.99 -18.45 -23.92
C PHE A 110 11.32 -19.83 -23.35
N LEU A 111 12.52 -20.32 -23.63
CA LEU A 111 13.00 -21.63 -23.20
C LEU A 111 14.13 -21.46 -22.17
N LYS A 112 13.98 -22.02 -20.97
CA LYS A 112 15.01 -21.97 -19.90
C LYS A 112 15.02 -23.26 -19.07
N ASP A 113 16.18 -23.60 -18.53
CA ASP A 113 16.33 -24.64 -17.51
C ASP A 113 16.04 -24.07 -16.11
N PHE A 114 15.16 -24.76 -15.38
CA PHE A 114 14.75 -24.45 -14.02
C PHE A 114 15.21 -25.55 -13.06
N ASN A 115 15.54 -25.15 -11.83
CA ASN A 115 15.85 -26.09 -10.75
C ASN A 115 14.57 -26.73 -10.21
N ASP A 116 14.69 -27.73 -9.35
CA ASP A 116 13.53 -28.30 -8.66
C ASP A 116 12.92 -27.27 -7.69
N GLY A 117 11.58 -27.16 -7.67
CA GLY A 117 10.87 -26.25 -6.77
C GLY A 117 9.71 -25.49 -7.41
N VAL A 118 9.16 -24.55 -6.65
CA VAL A 118 8.11 -23.63 -7.11
C VAL A 118 8.77 -22.39 -7.71
N HIS A 119 8.36 -22.02 -8.91
CA HIS A 119 8.84 -20.86 -9.65
C HIS A 119 7.70 -19.90 -9.91
N ASN A 120 7.92 -18.63 -9.62
CA ASN A 120 7.01 -17.54 -9.99
C ASN A 120 7.72 -16.68 -11.04
N LEU A 121 7.16 -16.60 -12.25
CA LEU A 121 7.67 -15.74 -13.31
C LEU A 121 6.79 -14.51 -13.49
N THR A 122 7.40 -13.36 -13.72
CA THR A 122 6.70 -12.15 -14.16
C THR A 122 7.17 -11.82 -15.57
N PHE A 123 6.25 -11.81 -16.53
CA PHE A 123 6.50 -11.36 -17.88
C PHE A 123 6.05 -9.91 -18.00
N VAL A 124 6.95 -9.02 -18.41
CA VAL A 124 6.69 -7.59 -18.60
C VAL A 124 6.84 -7.28 -20.07
N VAL A 125 5.78 -6.74 -20.68
CA VAL A 125 5.82 -6.20 -22.05
C VAL A 125 5.86 -4.68 -21.99
N THR A 126 6.74 -4.05 -22.76
CA THR A 126 6.92 -2.59 -22.80
C THR A 126 6.94 -2.10 -24.24
N ASP A 127 6.18 -1.02 -24.52
CA ASP A 127 6.16 -0.33 -25.82
C ASP A 127 7.36 0.64 -26.00
N GLU A 128 7.43 1.31 -27.15
CA GLU A 128 8.49 2.29 -27.43
C GLU A 128 8.42 3.56 -26.56
N ASN A 129 7.27 3.83 -25.94
CA ASN A 129 7.03 4.99 -25.09
C ASN A 129 7.29 4.68 -23.60
N GLY A 130 7.64 3.44 -23.26
CA GLY A 130 7.86 2.98 -21.89
C GLY A 130 6.59 2.59 -21.14
N VAL A 131 5.42 2.56 -21.80
CA VAL A 131 4.18 2.02 -21.24
C VAL A 131 4.34 0.51 -21.15
N SER A 132 4.08 -0.05 -19.97
CA SER A 132 4.28 -1.47 -19.73
C SER A 132 3.06 -2.13 -19.10
N ASN A 133 2.96 -3.43 -19.31
CA ASN A 133 2.02 -4.31 -18.64
C ASN A 133 2.74 -5.59 -18.22
N LYS A 134 2.17 -6.31 -17.27
CA LYS A 134 2.77 -7.54 -16.76
C LYS A 134 1.74 -8.63 -16.47
N ILE A 135 2.21 -9.87 -16.55
CA ILE A 135 1.47 -11.05 -16.11
C ILE A 135 2.39 -11.93 -15.26
N ASP A 136 1.87 -12.37 -14.11
CA ASP A 136 2.54 -13.30 -13.22
C ASP A 136 2.10 -14.74 -13.55
N HIS A 137 3.03 -15.69 -13.48
CA HIS A 137 2.83 -17.08 -13.87
C HIS A 137 3.63 -18.02 -12.98
N SER A 138 2.93 -18.93 -12.29
CA SER A 138 3.54 -19.88 -11.37
C SER A 138 3.53 -21.30 -11.92
N PHE A 139 4.57 -22.09 -11.63
CA PHE A 139 4.65 -23.52 -11.96
C PHE A 139 5.60 -24.23 -10.99
N THR A 140 5.58 -25.56 -10.98
CA THR A 140 6.45 -26.38 -10.11
C THR A 140 7.24 -27.38 -10.96
N ILE A 141 8.55 -27.44 -10.75
CA ILE A 141 9.41 -28.52 -11.26
C ILE A 141 9.51 -29.60 -10.19
N THR A 142 9.02 -30.80 -10.50
CA THR A 142 9.20 -31.98 -9.67
C THR A 142 10.38 -32.76 -10.22
N GLY A 143 11.50 -32.79 -9.48
CA GLY A 143 12.69 -33.53 -9.88
C GLY A 143 12.36 -34.97 -10.22
N GLY A 144 12.38 -35.28 -11.51
CA GLY A 144 12.36 -36.67 -11.96
C GLY A 144 13.65 -37.32 -11.48
N GLU A 145 13.55 -38.45 -10.77
CA GLU A 145 14.72 -39.29 -10.48
C GLU A 145 15.52 -39.45 -11.77
N GLN A 146 16.70 -38.83 -11.83
CA GLN A 146 17.65 -39.08 -12.91
C GLN A 146 17.94 -40.57 -12.91
N SER A 147 17.27 -41.31 -13.80
CA SER A 147 17.61 -42.67 -14.14
C SER A 147 19.07 -42.65 -14.61
N LYS A 148 19.98 -43.05 -13.72
CA LYS A 148 21.38 -43.29 -14.01
C LYS A 148 21.46 -44.43 -15.03
N ASN A 149 21.36 -44.07 -16.31
CA ASN A 149 21.68 -44.98 -17.40
C ASN A 149 23.19 -45.22 -17.40
N THR A 150 23.56 -46.31 -16.75
CA THR A 150 24.89 -46.91 -16.84
C THR A 150 25.06 -47.49 -18.24
N SER A 151 26.03 -46.94 -18.97
CA SER A 151 26.59 -47.55 -20.17
C SER A 151 27.14 -48.94 -19.86
N MET A 152 26.55 -49.99 -20.44
CA MET A 152 27.25 -51.25 -20.70
C MET A 152 26.83 -51.83 -22.05
N ALA A 153 27.86 -52.15 -22.83
CA ALA A 153 27.78 -52.71 -24.17
C ALA A 153 27.81 -54.25 -24.15
N ILE A 154 26.90 -54.84 -24.94
CA ILE A 154 27.00 -56.10 -25.72
C ILE A 154 26.90 -57.45 -24.94
N LYS A 155 25.82 -58.24 -25.15
CA LYS A 155 25.70 -59.26 -26.24
C LYS A 155 24.35 -60.03 -26.21
N ASN A 156 23.70 -60.05 -27.38
CA ASN A 156 22.74 -60.98 -27.98
C ASN A 156 21.99 -62.05 -27.14
N GLY A 157 20.66 -62.06 -27.33
CA GLY A 157 19.81 -63.25 -27.28
C GLY A 157 18.33 -62.92 -27.53
N LEU A 158 17.78 -63.32 -28.69
CA LEU A 158 16.33 -63.43 -28.97
C LEU A 158 15.66 -64.26 -27.85
N THR A 159 14.41 -64.06 -27.40
CA THR A 159 13.16 -64.30 -28.16
C THR A 159 11.93 -63.88 -27.30
N ASN A 160 10.93 -63.28 -27.96
CA ASN A 160 9.46 -63.37 -27.81
C ASN A 160 8.68 -63.40 -26.47
N GLN A 161 7.56 -62.66 -26.53
CA GLN A 161 6.28 -62.75 -25.77
C GLN A 161 6.35 -62.35 -24.29
N GLY A 162 5.43 -61.60 -23.69
CA GLY A 162 4.11 -61.08 -24.05
C GLY A 162 3.39 -60.71 -22.74
N GLN A 163 2.36 -59.88 -22.83
CA GLN A 163 1.26 -59.72 -21.84
C GLN A 163 1.46 -58.92 -20.53
N THR A 164 0.77 -57.76 -20.55
CA THR A 164 -0.25 -57.27 -19.61
C THR A 164 0.10 -57.07 -18.13
N SER A 165 0.08 -55.78 -17.79
CA SER A 165 0.00 -55.16 -16.46
C SER A 165 -1.24 -55.58 -15.67
N ALA A 166 -1.03 -55.91 -14.39
CA ALA A 166 -1.93 -55.60 -13.28
C ALA A 166 -1.14 -55.76 -11.97
N VAL A 167 -0.70 -54.65 -11.37
CA VAL A 167 -0.20 -54.65 -9.99
C VAL A 167 -0.71 -53.40 -9.26
N GLU A 168 -1.67 -53.66 -8.38
CA GLU A 168 -1.94 -53.05 -7.07
C GLU A 168 -0.98 -51.94 -6.61
N ILE A 169 -1.54 -50.73 -6.48
CA ILE A 169 -0.93 -49.63 -5.73
C ILE A 169 -1.20 -49.91 -4.25
N THR A 170 -0.16 -50.33 -3.53
CA THR A 170 -0.18 -50.40 -2.06
C THR A 170 0.25 -49.06 -1.51
N THR A 171 -0.61 -48.46 -0.69
CA THR A 171 -0.40 -47.18 -0.01
C THR A 171 0.69 -47.31 1.06
N SER A 172 1.88 -46.77 0.80
CA SER A 172 2.90 -46.55 1.82
C SER A 172 2.98 -45.06 2.16
N GLN A 173 2.56 -44.75 3.39
CA GLN A 173 2.77 -43.50 4.11
C GLN A 173 4.21 -42.97 3.92
N LEU A 174 4.35 -41.81 3.31
CA LEU A 174 5.53 -40.97 3.47
C LEU A 174 5.23 -39.90 4.52
N SER A 175 5.85 -40.06 5.69
CA SER A 175 5.93 -39.02 6.71
C SER A 175 6.79 -37.87 6.18
N ILE A 176 6.16 -36.77 5.77
CA ILE A 176 6.86 -35.50 5.56
C ILE A 176 7.17 -34.95 6.95
N VAL A 177 8.43 -35.05 7.35
CA VAL A 177 8.98 -34.33 8.49
C VAL A 177 8.99 -32.85 8.10
N SER A 178 8.00 -32.10 8.55
CA SER A 178 8.03 -30.64 8.51
C SER A 178 9.13 -30.18 9.48
N ALA A 179 10.31 -29.87 8.94
CA ALA A 179 11.32 -29.14 9.69
C ALA A 179 10.83 -27.70 9.89
N ALA A 180 10.00 -27.51 10.92
CA ALA A 180 9.79 -26.21 11.53
C ALA A 180 11.14 -25.76 12.09
N VAL A 181 11.77 -24.78 11.44
CA VAL A 181 12.90 -24.05 12.02
C VAL A 181 12.35 -23.17 13.14
N ASN A 182 12.08 -23.78 14.29
CA ASN A 182 11.91 -23.07 15.56
C ASN A 182 13.31 -22.70 16.05
N LEU A 183 13.89 -21.62 15.52
CA LEU A 183 14.98 -20.93 16.21
C LEU A 183 14.34 -20.08 17.33
N PRO A 184 14.87 -20.13 18.56
CA PRO A 184 14.32 -19.35 19.67
C PRO A 184 14.51 -17.85 19.38
N ALA A 185 13.41 -17.13 19.22
CA ALA A 185 13.35 -15.71 18.86
C ALA A 185 14.08 -14.77 19.85
N ASP A 186 14.42 -15.25 21.06
CA ASP A 186 15.02 -14.44 22.12
C ASP A 186 16.55 -14.17 21.96
N GLU A 187 17.30 -14.94 21.15
CA GLU A 187 18.77 -14.76 21.00
C GLU A 187 19.20 -13.82 19.86
N GLN A 188 18.27 -13.43 18.98
CA GLN A 188 18.55 -12.56 17.81
C GLN A 188 18.20 -11.08 18.03
N MET A 189 17.45 -10.74 19.08
CA MET A 189 17.02 -9.36 19.33
C MET A 189 18.22 -8.42 19.53
N GLY A 190 18.30 -7.39 18.70
CA GLY A 190 19.37 -6.37 18.77
C GLY A 190 20.62 -6.68 17.94
N LYS A 191 20.64 -7.82 17.23
CA LYS A 191 21.71 -8.16 16.28
C LYS A 191 21.36 -7.84 14.84
N ARG A 192 20.08 -7.67 14.50
CA ARG A 192 19.64 -7.34 13.14
C ARG A 192 19.89 -5.86 12.82
N PRO A 193 20.15 -5.53 11.55
CA PRO A 193 20.07 -4.15 11.11
C PRO A 193 18.62 -3.65 11.20
N TYR A 194 18.43 -2.34 11.39
CA TYR A 194 17.11 -1.73 11.51
C TYR A 194 17.04 -0.31 10.99
N MET A 195 15.91 0.07 10.41
CA MET A 195 15.69 1.45 9.98
C MET A 195 15.27 2.28 11.19
N GLU A 196 16.11 3.25 11.58
CA GLU A 196 15.75 4.22 12.63
C GLU A 196 14.85 5.31 12.06
N LYS A 197 15.27 5.93 10.95
CA LYS A 197 14.54 7.05 10.34
C LYS A 197 14.58 6.95 8.82
N MET A 198 13.53 7.47 8.20
CA MET A 198 13.51 7.78 6.78
C MET A 198 13.03 9.21 6.58
N PHE A 199 13.74 9.94 5.73
CA PHE A 199 13.39 11.30 5.35
C PHE A 199 13.27 11.41 3.83
N LEU A 200 12.33 12.25 3.40
CA LEU A 200 12.33 12.87 2.10
C LEU A 200 13.10 14.19 2.25
N ILE A 201 14.16 14.35 1.47
CA ILE A 201 15.07 15.49 1.59
C ILE A 201 15.27 16.17 0.24
N PRO A 202 15.56 17.48 0.19
CA PRO A 202 15.98 18.13 -1.03
C PRO A 202 17.26 17.49 -1.57
N LYS A 203 17.33 17.31 -2.90
CA LYS A 203 18.46 16.67 -3.56
C LYS A 203 19.79 17.34 -3.20
N GLY A 204 20.77 16.55 -2.77
CA GLY A 204 22.11 17.01 -2.44
C GLY A 204 22.29 17.49 -1.00
N LEU A 205 21.23 17.53 -0.18
CA LEU A 205 21.33 17.88 1.24
C LEU A 205 21.60 16.68 2.15
N ALA A 206 21.77 15.48 1.59
CA ALA A 206 21.99 14.27 2.39
C ALA A 206 23.20 14.34 3.34
N GLY A 207 24.20 15.17 3.01
CA GLY A 207 25.38 15.42 3.84
C GLY A 207 25.09 16.20 5.13
N GLU A 208 23.95 16.89 5.21
CA GLU A 208 23.52 17.64 6.42
C GLU A 208 22.94 16.72 7.50
N TYR A 209 22.61 15.47 7.16
CA TYR A 209 22.14 14.50 8.14
C TYR A 209 23.26 14.03 9.06
N GLU A 210 23.05 14.22 10.36
CA GLU A 210 23.93 13.70 11.40
C GLU A 210 23.14 12.80 12.37
N PRO A 211 23.42 11.49 12.38
CA PRO A 211 22.77 10.54 13.29
C PRO A 211 22.84 11.00 14.75
N GLY A 212 21.70 10.98 15.43
CA GLY A 212 21.59 11.38 16.85
C GLY A 212 21.52 12.89 17.10
N LYS A 213 21.59 13.75 16.08
CA LYS A 213 21.41 15.20 16.21
C LYS A 213 20.01 15.65 15.79
N ILE A 214 19.72 16.92 16.08
CA ILE A 214 18.52 17.60 15.59
C ILE A 214 18.56 17.59 14.06
N VAL A 215 17.45 17.17 13.47
CA VAL A 215 17.30 17.03 12.02
C VAL A 215 16.96 18.41 11.43
N PRO A 216 17.53 18.80 10.28
CA PRO A 216 17.15 20.05 9.62
C PRO A 216 15.65 20.12 9.35
N GLU A 217 15.04 21.30 9.49
CA GLU A 217 13.59 21.49 9.29
C GLU A 217 13.14 21.18 7.85
N THR A 218 14.06 21.20 6.88
CA THR A 218 13.83 20.86 5.48
C THR A 218 13.67 19.35 5.24
N PHE A 219 13.93 18.52 6.24
CA PHE A 219 13.86 17.07 6.11
C PHE A 219 12.49 16.59 6.58
N LEU A 220 11.77 16.01 5.64
CA LEU A 220 10.39 15.60 5.83
C LEU A 220 10.35 14.11 6.20
N PRO A 221 9.73 13.70 7.31
CA PRO A 221 9.68 12.28 7.68
C PRO A 221 8.79 11.51 6.72
N ALA A 222 9.30 10.45 6.09
CA ALA A 222 8.69 9.86 4.90
C ALA A 222 7.34 9.12 5.09
N GLU A 223 6.80 9.02 6.30
CA GLU A 223 5.66 8.15 6.61
C GLU A 223 4.30 8.82 6.38
N ASP A 224 3.51 8.28 5.44
CA ASP A 224 2.12 8.69 5.08
C ASP A 224 1.99 10.20 4.85
N MET A 225 2.98 10.78 4.18
CA MET A 225 3.00 12.19 3.86
C MET A 225 2.11 12.51 2.67
N THR A 226 1.58 13.73 2.62
CA THR A 226 1.08 14.32 1.38
C THR A 226 1.79 15.65 1.14
N ARG A 227 1.77 16.13 -0.11
CA ARG A 227 2.46 17.34 -0.57
C ARG A 227 3.99 17.24 -0.56
N VAL A 228 4.52 16.07 -0.89
CA VAL A 228 5.96 15.90 -1.09
C VAL A 228 6.40 16.64 -2.36
N PRO A 229 7.43 17.52 -2.30
CA PRO A 229 7.92 18.20 -3.51
C PRO A 229 8.53 17.23 -4.52
N LEU A 230 8.54 17.61 -5.79
CA LEU A 230 8.85 16.68 -6.90
C LEU A 230 10.34 16.32 -7.00
N ASN A 231 11.24 17.16 -6.50
CA ASN A 231 12.69 17.01 -6.65
C ASN A 231 13.37 16.67 -5.32
N TYR A 232 12.84 15.65 -4.65
CA TYR A 232 13.37 15.15 -3.39
C TYR A 232 14.01 13.78 -3.61
N GLU A 233 14.93 13.42 -2.72
CA GLU A 233 15.50 12.09 -2.60
C GLU A 233 15.15 11.48 -1.25
N VAL A 234 15.24 10.16 -1.14
CA VAL A 234 14.93 9.46 0.11
C VAL A 234 16.22 9.20 0.86
N LEU A 235 16.34 9.69 2.09
CA LEU A 235 17.41 9.36 3.02
C LEU A 235 16.94 8.31 4.01
N ILE A 236 17.74 7.27 4.21
CA ILE A 236 17.43 6.15 5.11
C ILE A 236 18.59 5.98 6.09
N ASP A 237 18.29 6.09 7.39
CA ASP A 237 19.23 5.82 8.48
C ASP A 237 19.01 4.39 8.98
N VAL A 238 19.95 3.50 8.62
CA VAL A 238 19.96 2.11 9.08
C VAL A 238 20.98 1.96 10.20
N ARG A 239 20.58 1.40 11.33
CA ARG A 239 21.44 1.09 12.46
C ARG A 239 21.74 -0.40 12.51
N SER A 240 22.96 -0.76 12.83
CA SER A 240 23.35 -2.17 13.01
C SER A 240 24.52 -2.27 13.98
N SER A 241 24.54 -3.35 14.76
CA SER A 241 25.67 -3.70 15.62
C SER A 241 26.81 -4.39 14.87
N GLU A 242 26.48 -4.99 13.74
CA GLU A 242 27.43 -5.65 12.85
C GLU A 242 27.52 -4.90 11.51
N PRO A 243 28.65 -5.01 10.78
CA PRO A 243 28.80 -4.39 9.46
C PRO A 243 27.70 -4.81 8.49
N ILE A 244 27.09 -3.85 7.78
CA ILE A 244 26.11 -4.15 6.72
C ILE A 244 26.78 -4.79 5.50
N THR A 245 26.19 -5.87 4.97
CA THR A 245 26.58 -6.47 3.69
C THR A 245 25.81 -5.81 2.56
N THR A 246 26.50 -5.17 1.61
CA THR A 246 25.86 -4.49 0.47
C THR A 246 25.59 -5.43 -0.71
N THR A 247 25.23 -6.68 -0.43
CA THR A 247 24.93 -7.70 -1.45
C THR A 247 23.54 -7.56 -2.04
N GLN A 248 22.67 -6.80 -1.37
CA GLN A 248 21.28 -6.57 -1.73
C GLN A 248 20.98 -5.06 -1.60
N PRO A 249 20.13 -4.48 -2.47
CA PRO A 249 19.69 -3.10 -2.33
C PRO A 249 18.82 -2.94 -1.07
N LEU A 250 18.88 -1.80 -0.40
CA LEU A 250 18.01 -1.47 0.74
C LEU A 250 16.57 -1.18 0.31
N VAL A 251 16.35 -0.56 -0.86
CA VAL A 251 15.02 -0.28 -1.42
C VAL A 251 14.72 -1.26 -2.56
N THR A 252 13.59 -1.97 -2.50
CA THR A 252 13.23 -2.98 -3.53
C THR A 252 12.02 -2.61 -4.36
N PHE A 253 11.23 -1.66 -3.89
CA PHE A 253 10.07 -1.18 -4.61
C PHE A 253 9.87 0.30 -4.30
N PHE A 254 9.73 1.07 -5.37
CA PHE A 254 9.50 2.51 -5.33
C PHE A 254 8.38 2.90 -6.31
N GLY A 255 7.25 2.19 -6.28
CA GLY A 255 6.21 2.36 -7.29
C GLY A 255 6.76 2.11 -8.71
N GLU A 256 6.39 2.98 -9.65
CA GLU A 256 6.84 2.95 -11.05
C GLU A 256 8.15 3.72 -11.30
N ILE A 257 8.79 4.23 -10.25
CA ILE A 257 10.01 5.04 -10.37
C ILE A 257 11.25 4.18 -10.15
N THR A 258 12.20 4.30 -11.06
CA THR A 258 13.57 3.78 -10.91
C THR A 258 14.47 4.83 -10.26
N GLY A 259 15.56 4.38 -9.65
CA GLY A 259 16.53 5.28 -9.04
C GLY A 259 17.80 4.56 -8.63
N LYS A 260 18.74 5.35 -8.11
CA LYS A 260 20.05 4.88 -7.67
C LYS A 260 20.14 4.96 -6.16
N GLU A 261 20.37 3.80 -5.55
CA GLU A 261 20.74 3.71 -4.16
C GLU A 261 22.24 3.99 -3.98
N LYS A 262 22.59 4.74 -2.95
CA LYS A 262 23.97 5.01 -2.57
C LYS A 262 24.11 5.07 -1.05
N LYS A 263 25.04 4.28 -0.50
CA LYS A 263 25.52 4.49 0.87
C LYS A 263 26.41 5.74 0.90
N ILE A 264 26.01 6.76 1.65
CA ILE A 264 26.70 8.06 1.68
C ILE A 264 27.62 8.22 2.89
N LYS A 265 27.29 7.62 4.04
CA LYS A 265 28.03 7.82 5.29
C LYS A 265 27.87 6.60 6.20
N THR A 266 28.92 6.30 6.96
CA THR A 266 28.85 5.40 8.11
C THR A 266 29.38 6.15 9.33
N SER A 267 28.63 6.13 10.44
CA SER A 267 28.99 6.84 11.67
C SER A 267 28.86 5.89 12.86
N LYS A 268 29.90 5.78 13.70
CA LYS A 268 29.81 5.00 14.94
C LYS A 268 29.02 5.80 15.97
N LEU A 269 27.89 5.27 16.44
CA LEU A 269 27.03 5.91 17.45
C LEU A 269 27.44 5.52 18.88
N SER A 270 27.82 4.26 19.07
CA SER A 270 28.32 3.69 20.31
C SER A 270 29.31 2.56 20.01
N ASP A 271 29.86 1.91 21.03
CA ASP A 271 30.74 0.76 20.81
C ASP A 271 30.05 -0.42 20.14
N GLU A 272 28.73 -0.50 20.27
CA GLU A 272 27.91 -1.60 19.78
C GLU A 272 27.02 -1.22 18.59
N ILE A 273 26.89 0.05 18.20
CA ILE A 273 25.97 0.46 17.14
C ILE A 273 26.65 1.43 16.16
N SER A 274 26.54 1.11 14.88
CA SER A 274 26.88 2.01 13.77
C SER A 274 25.64 2.41 12.98
N ALA A 275 25.59 3.67 12.54
CA ALA A 275 24.62 4.20 11.60
C ALA A 275 25.17 4.14 10.17
N TYR A 276 24.36 3.64 9.24
CA TYR A 276 24.64 3.49 7.82
C TYR A 276 23.60 4.30 7.06
N ILE A 277 24.04 5.39 6.44
CA ILE A 277 23.15 6.36 5.81
C ILE A 277 23.12 6.08 4.32
N TYR A 278 21.93 5.79 3.82
CA TYR A 278 21.65 5.53 2.42
C TYR A 278 20.82 6.67 1.85
N THR A 279 21.04 6.95 0.57
CA THR A 279 20.14 7.78 -0.23
C THR A 279 19.62 6.96 -1.39
N PHE A 280 18.34 7.06 -1.68
CA PHE A 280 17.75 6.65 -2.95
C PHE A 280 17.41 7.91 -3.74
N THR A 281 18.13 8.13 -4.84
CA THR A 281 17.90 9.26 -5.74
C THR A 281 17.12 8.76 -6.95
N PRO A 282 15.85 9.19 -7.15
CA PRO A 282 15.08 8.88 -8.34
C PRO A 282 15.80 9.29 -9.63
N ASP A 283 15.69 8.49 -10.70
CA ASP A 283 16.30 8.80 -11.99
C ASP A 283 15.62 9.99 -12.69
N LYS A 284 14.32 10.16 -12.43
CA LYS A 284 13.51 11.32 -12.83
C LYS A 284 12.86 11.97 -11.59
N PRO A 285 12.52 13.27 -11.64
CA PRO A 285 11.68 13.88 -10.60
C PRO A 285 10.39 13.08 -10.39
N PHE A 286 9.83 13.14 -9.19
CA PHE A 286 8.55 12.51 -8.92
C PHE A 286 7.45 13.11 -9.80
N ASP A 287 6.55 12.25 -10.25
CA ASP A 287 5.37 12.68 -10.99
C ASP A 287 4.43 13.44 -10.04
N PRO A 288 3.77 14.50 -10.53
CA PRO A 288 2.89 15.32 -9.73
C PRO A 288 1.62 14.56 -9.33
N ARG A 289 1.13 14.80 -8.11
CA ARG A 289 -0.11 14.20 -7.57
C ARG A 289 -0.12 12.67 -7.52
N THR A 290 1.07 12.08 -7.48
CA THR A 290 1.27 10.65 -7.48
C THR A 290 1.59 10.15 -6.08
N THR A 291 0.95 9.05 -5.69
CA THR A 291 1.27 8.36 -4.44
C THR A 291 2.34 7.32 -4.73
N TYR A 292 3.46 7.44 -4.04
CA TYR A 292 4.57 6.51 -4.07
C TYR A 292 4.56 5.62 -2.84
N TYR A 293 5.02 4.40 -3.05
CA TYR A 293 5.18 3.40 -2.00
C TYR A 293 6.64 3.00 -1.96
N VAL A 294 7.24 3.05 -0.77
CA VAL A 294 8.63 2.67 -0.53
C VAL A 294 8.65 1.40 0.29
N TYR A 295 9.32 0.37 -0.21
CA TYR A 295 9.48 -0.89 0.51
C TYR A 295 10.96 -1.17 0.76
N LEU A 296 11.30 -1.38 2.04
CA LEU A 296 12.63 -1.82 2.43
C LEU A 296 12.80 -3.32 2.21
N ASN A 297 13.95 -3.70 1.67
CA ASN A 297 14.29 -5.06 1.32
C ASN A 297 14.37 -5.95 2.56
N PRO A 298 13.50 -6.97 2.72
CA PRO A 298 13.60 -7.89 3.83
C PRO A 298 14.90 -8.72 3.81
N ASN A 299 15.59 -8.84 2.66
CA ASN A 299 16.86 -9.57 2.55
C ASN A 299 18.09 -8.69 2.80
N PHE A 300 17.90 -7.41 3.10
CA PHE A 300 19.02 -6.54 3.45
C PHE A 300 19.53 -6.93 4.83
N SER A 301 20.80 -7.31 4.90
CA SER A 301 21.38 -7.97 6.08
C SER A 301 22.73 -7.38 6.47
N ASN A 302 23.19 -7.78 7.65
CA ASN A 302 24.54 -7.54 8.13
C ASN A 302 25.47 -8.74 7.89
N GLY A 303 26.73 -8.64 8.32
CA GLY A 303 27.77 -9.64 8.14
C GLY A 303 27.36 -11.07 8.56
N PRO A 304 26.69 -11.25 9.71
CA PRO A 304 26.12 -12.54 10.11
C PRO A 304 24.93 -13.05 9.29
N GLY A 305 24.38 -12.27 8.35
CA GLY A 305 23.20 -12.64 7.56
C GLY A 305 21.87 -12.37 8.27
N GLU A 306 21.88 -11.58 9.34
CA GLU A 306 20.64 -11.19 10.04
C GLU A 306 19.93 -10.10 9.23
N ASN A 307 18.68 -10.37 8.87
CA ASN A 307 17.86 -9.55 7.97
C ASN A 307 17.21 -8.35 8.68
N ILE A 308 17.09 -7.23 7.97
CA ILE A 308 16.37 -6.04 8.44
C ILE A 308 14.88 -6.34 8.58
N ILE A 309 14.23 -5.70 9.56
CA ILE A 309 12.76 -5.74 9.63
C ILE A 309 12.19 -4.93 8.46
N PRO A 310 11.39 -5.55 7.56
CA PRO A 310 10.79 -4.86 6.44
C PRO A 310 9.89 -3.72 6.90
N ARG A 311 9.84 -2.67 6.08
CA ARG A 311 9.06 -1.46 6.32
C ARG A 311 8.39 -1.05 5.02
N PHE A 312 7.10 -0.79 5.12
CA PHE A 312 6.29 -0.25 4.04
C PHE A 312 5.87 1.18 4.35
N LEU A 313 6.13 2.07 3.39
CA LEU A 313 5.87 3.50 3.55
C LEU A 313 5.14 4.02 2.32
N LYS A 314 4.39 5.11 2.52
CA LYS A 314 3.57 5.75 1.50
C LYS A 314 3.76 7.25 1.60
N PHE A 315 3.86 7.94 0.46
CA PHE A 315 3.74 9.39 0.43
C PHE A 315 3.14 9.86 -0.89
N THR A 316 2.57 11.07 -0.90
CA THR A 316 1.95 11.64 -2.10
C THR A 316 2.54 13.00 -2.44
N THR A 317 2.83 13.22 -3.72
CA THR A 317 3.48 14.44 -4.20
C THR A 317 2.53 15.62 -4.40
N VAL A 318 3.11 16.82 -4.47
CA VAL A 318 2.43 18.07 -4.86
C VAL A 318 1.96 18.04 -6.32
N SER A 319 1.15 19.01 -6.72
CA SER A 319 0.74 19.17 -8.12
C SER A 319 1.80 19.84 -8.97
N ALA A 320 1.76 19.59 -10.29
CA ALA A 320 2.64 20.25 -11.27
C ALA A 320 2.46 21.77 -11.25
N ASN A 321 1.23 22.20 -10.95
CA ASN A 321 0.80 23.58 -10.88
C ASN A 321 0.80 24.10 -9.43
N HIS A 322 1.55 23.48 -8.52
CA HIS A 322 1.87 24.13 -7.25
C HIS A 322 2.81 25.30 -7.58
N GLN A 323 2.21 26.37 -8.08
CA GLN A 323 2.92 27.56 -8.49
C GLN A 323 3.40 28.25 -7.22
N ASP A 324 4.72 28.24 -7.03
CA ASP A 324 5.40 29.34 -6.39
C ASP A 324 5.04 30.63 -7.14
N VAL A 325 4.29 31.52 -6.50
CA VAL A 325 3.96 32.81 -7.09
C VAL A 325 4.55 33.93 -6.23
N LYS A 326 5.72 34.39 -6.70
CA LYS A 326 6.05 35.79 -7.00
C LYS A 326 6.16 36.84 -5.90
N ASP A 327 5.92 36.57 -4.63
CA ASP A 327 6.00 37.67 -3.63
C ASP A 327 7.43 37.95 -3.08
N LEU A 328 8.47 37.28 -3.60
CA LEU A 328 9.88 37.51 -3.18
C LEU A 328 10.87 37.83 -4.31
N ILE A 329 10.41 38.06 -5.54
CA ILE A 329 11.31 38.55 -6.60
C ILE A 329 11.55 40.05 -6.38
N GLN A 330 12.51 40.39 -5.51
CA GLN A 330 13.09 41.74 -5.45
C GLN A 330 14.09 41.98 -6.60
N ASP A 331 14.50 40.93 -7.31
CA ASP A 331 15.47 40.99 -8.39
C ASP A 331 14.87 40.47 -9.72
N PRO A 332 14.54 41.36 -10.68
CA PRO A 332 13.90 41.00 -11.94
C PRO A 332 14.73 40.09 -12.86
N ASP A 333 16.02 39.87 -12.56
CA ASP A 333 16.92 39.06 -13.39
C ASP A 333 17.03 37.59 -12.93
N THR A 334 16.38 37.20 -11.83
CA THR A 334 16.42 35.81 -11.34
C THR A 334 15.35 34.96 -12.04
N ASN A 335 15.75 33.96 -12.83
CA ASN A 335 14.81 33.00 -13.40
C ASN A 335 14.26 32.08 -12.30
N LEU A 336 12.95 31.78 -12.36
CA LEU A 336 12.26 30.93 -11.38
C LEU A 336 12.88 29.52 -11.27
N ALA A 337 13.50 29.04 -12.35
CA ALA A 337 14.21 27.77 -12.41
C ALA A 337 15.53 27.75 -11.61
N ASP A 338 16.09 28.92 -11.29
CA ASP A 338 17.38 29.06 -10.60
C ASP A 338 17.23 29.12 -9.07
N ILE A 339 15.99 29.19 -8.55
CA ILE A 339 15.70 29.13 -7.12
C ILE A 339 15.71 27.66 -6.68
N PRO A 340 16.59 27.24 -5.75
CA PRO A 340 16.60 25.89 -5.23
C PRO A 340 15.26 25.53 -4.58
N ASP A 341 14.74 24.31 -4.79
CA ASP A 341 13.42 23.89 -4.30
C ASP A 341 13.24 24.00 -2.77
N HIS A 342 14.33 24.00 -1.99
CA HIS A 342 14.31 24.22 -0.54
C HIS A 342 14.17 25.71 -0.13
N LYS A 343 14.36 26.64 -1.07
CA LYS A 343 14.13 28.09 -0.92
C LYS A 343 12.82 28.55 -1.54
N ARG A 344 12.16 27.67 -2.29
CA ARG A 344 10.78 27.87 -2.75
C ARG A 344 9.89 27.67 -1.54
N SER A 345 9.18 28.73 -1.18
CA SER A 345 8.38 28.70 0.03
C SER A 345 7.28 27.65 -0.11
N LEU A 346 7.09 26.83 0.92
CA LEU A 346 5.83 26.12 1.14
C LEU A 346 4.62 27.09 1.34
N ASP A 347 4.80 28.41 1.10
CA ASP A 347 3.91 29.51 1.49
C ASP A 347 2.63 29.67 0.67
N PHE A 348 2.40 28.90 -0.40
CA PHE A 348 1.03 28.64 -0.85
C PHE A 348 0.42 27.46 -0.07
N ASN A 349 0.58 27.50 1.26
CA ASN A 349 -0.24 26.71 2.14
C ASN A 349 -1.56 27.44 2.36
N ILE A 350 -2.56 27.11 1.53
CA ILE A 350 -3.96 27.48 1.78
C ILE A 350 -4.46 27.00 3.15
N HIS A 351 -3.71 26.11 3.83
CA HIS A 351 -4.00 25.53 5.14
C HIS A 351 -3.01 25.96 6.25
N GLY A 352 -2.68 27.24 6.43
CA GLY A 352 -1.94 27.62 7.65
C GLY A 352 -1.06 28.87 7.63
N ASN A 353 -1.02 29.68 6.57
CA ASN A 353 -0.31 30.97 6.58
C ASN A 353 -1.24 32.16 6.28
N PHE A 354 -2.37 32.23 7.01
CA PHE A 354 -3.40 33.26 6.80
C PHE A 354 -2.95 34.67 7.18
N SER A 355 -1.88 34.80 7.98
CA SER A 355 -1.26 36.09 8.30
C SER A 355 -0.51 36.70 7.11
N ASN A 356 0.04 35.87 6.22
CA ASN A 356 0.83 36.33 5.08
C ASN A 356 0.03 36.30 3.77
N VAL A 357 -1.01 35.47 3.68
CA VAL A 357 -1.87 35.35 2.50
C VAL A 357 -3.33 35.58 2.91
N THR A 358 -3.71 36.83 3.16
CA THR A 358 -5.09 37.19 3.57
C THR A 358 -6.14 36.85 2.51
N ASN A 359 -5.75 36.80 1.24
CA ASN A 359 -6.59 36.30 0.15
C ASN A 359 -6.87 34.79 0.26
N ALA A 360 -6.09 34.03 1.04
CA ALA A 360 -6.31 32.59 1.21
C ALA A 360 -7.64 32.29 1.90
N CYS A 361 -8.08 33.18 2.79
CA CYS A 361 -9.39 33.08 3.44
C CYS A 361 -10.52 33.05 2.41
N ALA A 362 -10.38 33.79 1.30
CA ALA A 362 -11.41 33.90 0.26
C ALA A 362 -11.53 32.63 -0.62
N TYR A 363 -10.55 31.71 -0.57
CA TYR A 363 -10.66 30.43 -1.27
C TYR A 363 -11.68 29.50 -0.61
N CYS A 364 -11.80 29.56 0.72
CA CYS A 364 -12.71 28.73 1.49
C CYS A 364 -13.98 29.49 1.91
N HIS A 365 -13.85 30.78 2.22
CA HIS A 365 -14.92 31.63 2.73
C HIS A 365 -15.38 32.66 1.71
N SER A 366 -16.69 32.93 1.66
CA SER A 366 -17.27 33.98 0.82
C SER A 366 -18.28 34.79 1.59
N ALA A 367 -17.92 36.05 1.87
CA ALA A 367 -18.83 37.00 2.53
C ALA A 367 -20.08 37.34 1.71
N HIS A 368 -20.08 37.10 0.39
CA HIS A 368 -21.20 37.45 -0.50
C HIS A 368 -22.04 36.24 -0.88
N ASN A 369 -21.45 35.05 -0.93
CA ASN A 369 -22.11 33.84 -1.45
C ASN A 369 -22.22 32.70 -0.42
N GLY A 370 -21.48 32.76 0.70
CA GLY A 370 -21.55 31.77 1.76
C GLY A 370 -22.92 31.79 2.44
N LYS A 371 -23.54 30.62 2.60
CA LYS A 371 -24.91 30.51 3.16
C LYS A 371 -24.96 29.98 4.61
N ASN A 372 -23.80 29.75 5.24
CA ASN A 372 -23.70 29.33 6.64
C ASN A 372 -22.98 30.38 7.50
N GLU A 373 -23.02 30.22 8.82
CA GLU A 373 -22.41 31.16 9.78
C GLU A 373 -20.87 31.25 9.64
N SER A 374 -20.24 30.19 9.13
CA SER A 374 -18.80 30.15 8.82
C SER A 374 -18.46 30.75 7.45
N LEU A 375 -19.46 31.20 6.67
CA LEU A 375 -19.32 31.73 5.32
C LEU A 375 -18.63 30.78 4.33
N GLU A 376 -18.64 29.48 4.58
CA GLU A 376 -17.96 28.48 3.74
C GLU A 376 -18.66 28.35 2.37
N GLY A 377 -17.88 28.08 1.32
CA GLY A 377 -18.44 27.49 0.11
C GLY A 377 -18.88 28.44 -1.01
N GLY A 378 -18.21 29.58 -1.19
CA GLY A 378 -18.51 30.58 -2.23
C GLY A 378 -18.88 30.02 -3.62
N ILE A 379 -17.88 29.83 -4.50
CA ILE A 379 -18.10 29.27 -5.85
C ILE A 379 -18.19 27.73 -5.85
N PHE A 380 -17.76 27.09 -4.77
CA PHE A 380 -17.70 25.63 -4.62
C PHE A 380 -18.95 25.03 -3.94
N GLY A 381 -19.90 25.86 -3.53
CA GLY A 381 -21.12 25.46 -2.82
C GLY A 381 -20.91 25.29 -1.31
N ASN A 382 -21.99 25.38 -0.53
CA ASN A 382 -21.94 25.42 0.95
C ASN A 382 -21.65 24.06 1.64
N ASP A 383 -21.16 23.09 0.88
CA ASP A 383 -20.78 21.80 1.43
C ASP A 383 -19.27 21.83 1.69
N GLU A 384 -18.89 21.71 2.95
CA GLU A 384 -17.49 21.72 3.40
C GLU A 384 -16.65 20.69 2.63
N GLU A 385 -17.22 19.52 2.34
CA GLU A 385 -16.54 18.48 1.57
C GLU A 385 -16.22 18.96 0.15
N ASN A 386 -17.13 19.68 -0.50
CA ASN A 386 -16.89 20.20 -1.85
C ASN A 386 -15.77 21.24 -1.88
N VAL A 387 -15.65 22.06 -0.84
CA VAL A 387 -14.55 23.03 -0.71
C VAL A 387 -13.20 22.31 -0.59
N CYS A 388 -13.11 21.30 0.28
CA CYS A 388 -11.88 20.53 0.44
C CYS A 388 -11.54 19.72 -0.83
N MET A 389 -12.54 19.07 -1.42
CA MET A 389 -12.36 18.22 -2.59
C MET A 389 -12.12 19.00 -3.89
N ALA A 390 -12.47 20.30 -3.96
CA ALA A 390 -12.07 21.17 -5.07
C ALA A 390 -10.53 21.18 -5.26
N CYS A 391 -9.80 20.92 -4.17
CA CYS A 391 -8.37 20.69 -4.22
C CYS A 391 -7.97 19.22 -4.05
N HIS A 392 -8.67 18.43 -3.25
CA HIS A 392 -8.24 17.08 -2.89
C HIS A 392 -8.81 15.93 -3.74
N ASP A 393 -9.49 16.25 -4.85
CA ASP A 393 -10.00 15.28 -5.83
C ASP A 393 -8.91 14.67 -6.75
N GLY A 394 -7.69 15.20 -6.69
CA GLY A 394 -6.58 14.81 -7.57
C GLY A 394 -6.45 15.68 -8.83
N THR A 395 -7.28 16.70 -9.04
CA THR A 395 -7.27 17.61 -10.20
C THR A 395 -6.53 18.93 -9.96
N THR A 396 -6.42 19.41 -8.72
CA THR A 396 -5.56 20.57 -8.39
C THR A 396 -4.57 20.29 -7.27
N GLY A 397 -4.94 19.55 -6.22
CA GLY A 397 -4.10 19.08 -5.13
C GLY A 397 -4.06 17.55 -5.03
N THR A 398 -3.44 17.04 -3.96
CA THR A 398 -3.26 15.60 -3.72
C THR A 398 -4.59 14.87 -3.72
N LYS A 399 -4.70 13.84 -4.57
CA LYS A 399 -5.81 12.90 -4.53
C LYS A 399 -5.78 12.19 -3.18
N ILE A 400 -6.75 12.50 -2.32
CA ILE A 400 -7.00 11.66 -1.14
C ILE A 400 -7.52 10.33 -1.67
N ALA A 401 -7.01 9.20 -1.13
CA ALA A 401 -7.34 7.84 -1.56
C ALA A 401 -8.83 7.71 -1.90
N PRO A 402 -9.17 6.98 -2.97
CA PRO A 402 -10.46 7.14 -3.66
C PRO A 402 -11.63 7.09 -2.69
N LYS A 403 -12.64 7.95 -2.91
CA LYS A 403 -14.02 7.58 -2.55
C LYS A 403 -14.21 6.17 -3.13
N VAL A 404 -14.37 5.18 -2.24
CA VAL A 404 -14.54 3.74 -2.51
C VAL A 404 -14.67 3.50 -4.01
N ALA A 405 -13.57 3.12 -4.66
CA ALA A 405 -13.49 3.03 -6.11
C ALA A 405 -14.64 2.16 -6.62
N ASP A 406 -15.55 2.75 -7.40
CA ASP A 406 -16.46 2.18 -8.42
C ASP A 406 -17.07 0.77 -8.25
N HIS A 407 -16.99 0.13 -7.08
CA HIS A 407 -17.40 -1.24 -6.87
C HIS A 407 -18.39 -1.32 -5.70
N LYS A 408 -19.65 -1.37 -6.13
CA LYS A 408 -20.90 -1.60 -5.39
C LYS A 408 -21.36 -0.41 -4.55
N ALA A 409 -22.50 0.15 -4.96
CA ALA A 409 -23.34 1.05 -4.16
C ALA A 409 -23.71 0.47 -2.76
N GLU A 410 -23.45 -0.82 -2.54
CA GLU A 410 -23.67 -1.59 -1.32
C GLU A 410 -22.51 -1.49 -0.31
N LEU A 411 -21.24 -1.32 -0.72
CA LEU A 411 -20.07 -1.27 0.16
C LEU A 411 -19.77 0.15 0.66
N LYS A 412 -20.84 0.85 1.05
CA LYS A 412 -20.80 2.12 1.76
C LYS A 412 -20.26 1.88 3.18
N THR A 413 -18.97 1.55 3.33
CA THR A 413 -18.37 1.16 4.62
C THR A 413 -17.81 2.33 5.43
N ASN A 414 -17.53 3.47 4.77
CA ASN A 414 -17.04 4.67 5.45
C ASN A 414 -18.19 5.42 6.14
N GLN A 415 -18.40 5.13 7.43
CA GLN A 415 -19.40 5.80 8.25
C GLN A 415 -19.03 7.27 8.53
N HIS A 416 -17.75 7.65 8.47
CA HIS A 416 -17.31 9.04 8.62
C HIS A 416 -17.72 9.93 7.44
N VAL A 417 -18.11 9.37 6.30
CA VAL A 417 -18.64 10.14 5.15
C VAL A 417 -20.18 10.06 5.06
N GLN A 418 -20.81 9.11 5.77
CA GLN A 418 -22.25 8.85 5.66
C GLN A 418 -23.10 9.39 6.80
N SER A 419 -22.55 9.45 8.02
CA SER A 419 -23.21 10.22 9.06
C SER A 419 -23.00 11.69 8.75
N SER A 420 -24.07 12.47 8.60
CA SER A 420 -24.12 13.91 8.33
C SER A 420 -23.38 14.81 9.33
N GLY A 421 -22.55 14.24 10.22
CA GLY A 421 -21.80 14.93 11.26
C GLY A 421 -20.28 14.90 11.11
N SER A 422 -19.70 14.07 10.23
CA SER A 422 -18.25 13.98 10.05
C SER A 422 -17.82 14.55 8.69
N SER A 423 -16.88 15.48 8.73
CA SER A 423 -16.33 16.22 7.59
C SER A 423 -14.80 16.28 7.66
N CYS A 424 -14.12 16.81 6.64
CA CYS A 424 -12.67 16.97 6.65
C CYS A 424 -12.21 17.73 7.91
N THR A 425 -12.90 18.81 8.28
CA THR A 425 -12.60 19.61 9.48
C THR A 425 -12.98 18.93 10.79
N SER A 426 -13.67 17.80 10.77
CA SER A 426 -13.90 17.00 11.99
C SER A 426 -12.60 16.36 12.49
N CYS A 427 -11.66 16.08 11.57
CA CYS A 427 -10.32 15.56 11.90
C CYS A 427 -9.23 16.63 11.69
N HIS A 428 -9.31 17.41 10.62
CA HIS A 428 -8.31 18.41 10.24
C HIS A 428 -8.66 19.83 10.72
N ASN A 429 -7.66 20.70 10.84
CA ASN A 429 -7.90 22.14 10.98
C ASN A 429 -7.21 22.87 9.83
N PRO A 430 -7.96 23.40 8.85
CA PRO A 430 -7.36 24.15 7.76
C PRO A 430 -6.70 25.43 8.25
N HIS A 431 -7.03 25.92 9.45
CA HIS A 431 -6.44 27.14 10.01
C HIS A 431 -5.05 26.95 10.65
N ILE A 432 -4.63 25.70 10.87
CA ILE A 432 -3.39 25.39 11.57
C ILE A 432 -2.43 24.72 10.59
N PRO A 433 -1.24 25.30 10.37
CA PRO A 433 -0.26 24.69 9.49
C PRO A 433 0.13 23.29 9.99
N GLY A 434 0.54 22.46 9.03
CA GLY A 434 1.20 21.21 9.34
C GLY A 434 2.41 21.38 10.24
N THR A 435 2.76 20.35 11.03
CA THR A 435 4.07 20.30 11.69
C THR A 435 5.07 19.61 10.76
N PRO A 436 6.39 19.74 10.99
CA PRO A 436 7.38 18.95 10.24
C PRO A 436 7.09 17.44 10.27
N GLU A 437 6.58 16.93 11.39
CA GLU A 437 6.21 15.52 11.58
C GLU A 437 4.94 15.12 10.80
N ASN A 438 4.10 16.10 10.47
CA ASN A 438 2.91 15.91 9.66
C ASN A 438 2.52 17.24 8.99
N PRO A 439 3.00 17.53 7.76
CA PRO A 439 2.73 18.81 7.10
C PRO A 439 1.25 19.00 6.71
N ASN A 440 0.39 18.03 7.02
CA ASN A 440 -1.04 18.05 6.76
C ASN A 440 -1.82 18.04 8.09
N SER A 441 -1.29 18.74 9.10
CA SER A 441 -1.65 18.47 10.50
C SER A 441 -3.15 18.53 10.78
N PHE A 442 -3.51 17.65 11.70
CA PHE A 442 -4.85 17.58 12.28
C PHE A 442 -5.04 18.72 13.29
N LYS A 443 -6.28 18.93 13.74
CA LYS A 443 -6.62 19.96 14.73
C LYS A 443 -5.61 20.07 15.88
N ALA A 444 -4.76 21.11 15.88
CA ALA A 444 -4.18 21.56 17.14
C ALA A 444 -5.27 22.25 17.98
N ILE A 445 -5.06 22.23 19.28
CA ILE A 445 -5.95 22.71 20.32
C ILE A 445 -6.48 24.12 20.05
N SER A 446 -7.79 24.34 20.25
CA SER A 446 -8.31 25.66 20.60
C SER A 446 -8.09 25.88 22.10
N ASP A 447 -7.71 27.08 22.54
CA ASP A 447 -7.31 27.46 23.91
C ASP A 447 -8.22 26.98 25.07
N LYS A 448 -9.38 26.37 24.77
CA LYS A 448 -10.36 25.82 25.72
C LYS A 448 -10.27 24.30 25.95
N ASP A 449 -9.57 23.53 25.13
CA ASP A 449 -9.45 22.06 25.26
C ASP A 449 -8.01 21.70 25.68
N SER A 450 -7.78 21.25 26.92
CA SER A 450 -6.41 21.11 27.47
C SER A 450 -5.56 19.97 26.88
N HIS A 451 -6.06 19.22 25.88
CA HIS A 451 -5.41 18.04 25.35
C HIS A 451 -5.07 18.19 23.87
N ILE A 452 -3.79 18.00 23.52
CA ILE A 452 -3.33 18.06 22.13
C ILE A 452 -3.95 16.86 21.41
N ARG A 453 -4.77 17.13 20.38
CA ARG A 453 -5.27 16.07 19.49
C ARG A 453 -4.11 15.68 18.57
N THR A 454 -3.50 14.55 18.87
CA THR A 454 -2.42 13.97 18.10
C THR A 454 -2.88 12.67 17.47
N TYR A 455 -2.33 12.40 16.31
CA TYR A 455 -2.40 11.10 15.67
C TYR A 455 -0.97 10.76 15.26
N LYS A 456 -0.26 10.05 16.15
CA LYS A 456 1.02 9.48 15.79
C LYS A 456 0.79 8.23 14.98
N LYS A 457 1.53 8.15 13.87
CA LYS A 457 1.39 7.10 12.87
C LYS A 457 2.05 5.81 13.34
N ALA A 458 1.91 4.80 12.49
CA ALA A 458 2.77 3.64 12.50
C ALA A 458 4.24 4.09 12.70
N SER A 459 5.03 3.44 13.56
CA SER A 459 6.45 3.73 13.90
C SER A 459 6.71 4.83 14.93
N THR A 460 5.96 5.94 14.91
CA THR A 460 6.21 7.09 15.80
C THR A 460 5.40 7.05 17.10
N ALA A 461 4.36 6.22 17.15
CA ALA A 461 3.56 6.01 18.34
C ALA A 461 4.34 5.25 19.43
N THR A 462 4.13 5.65 20.68
CA THR A 462 4.60 4.94 21.87
C THR A 462 3.57 3.94 22.40
N GLY A 463 2.35 3.96 21.86
CA GLY A 463 1.26 3.05 22.20
C GLY A 463 0.39 3.54 23.37
N LYS A 464 0.51 4.82 23.73
CA LYS A 464 -0.28 5.48 24.79
C LYS A 464 -1.52 6.14 24.19
N ALA A 465 -2.61 6.27 24.97
CA ALA A 465 -3.85 6.91 24.51
C ALA A 465 -3.63 8.31 23.90
N ASP A 466 -2.69 9.08 24.43
CA ASP A 466 -2.39 10.43 23.94
C ASP A 466 -1.88 10.43 22.49
N ASP A 467 -1.20 9.36 22.05
CA ASP A 467 -0.73 9.20 20.67
C ASP A 467 -1.91 9.08 19.67
N PHE A 468 -3.11 8.74 20.16
CA PHE A 468 -4.30 8.48 19.36
C PHE A 468 -5.45 9.44 19.71
N SER A 469 -5.16 10.54 20.39
CA SER A 469 -6.17 11.45 20.92
C SER A 469 -7.06 12.09 19.86
N LEU A 470 -6.63 12.14 18.58
CA LEU A 470 -7.50 12.49 17.46
C LEU A 470 -8.69 11.52 17.34
N CYS A 471 -8.43 10.21 17.20
CA CYS A 471 -9.47 9.18 17.08
C CYS A 471 -10.31 9.11 18.36
N LEU A 472 -9.64 9.14 19.51
CA LEU A 472 -10.28 9.04 20.83
C LEU A 472 -11.05 10.30 21.24
N SER A 473 -10.94 11.39 20.47
CA SER A 473 -11.76 12.59 20.70
C SER A 473 -13.25 12.35 20.36
N CYS A 474 -13.53 11.45 19.42
CA CYS A 474 -14.88 11.02 19.07
C CYS A 474 -15.20 9.62 19.62
N HIS A 475 -14.25 8.69 19.57
CA HIS A 475 -14.47 7.30 19.95
C HIS A 475 -14.30 7.03 21.45
N ASN A 476 -15.08 7.74 22.27
CA ASN A 476 -14.98 7.77 23.73
C ASN A 476 -16.31 7.56 24.45
N GLY A 477 -17.32 7.01 23.77
CA GLY A 477 -18.63 6.73 24.39
C GLY A 477 -19.53 7.94 24.55
N LYS A 478 -19.09 9.15 24.16
CA LYS A 478 -19.93 10.35 24.22
C LYS A 478 -20.93 10.36 23.06
N LYS A 479 -22.01 11.11 23.25
CA LYS A 479 -22.96 11.40 22.18
C LYS A 479 -22.34 12.39 21.20
N ASP A 480 -22.47 12.09 19.92
CA ASP A 480 -22.24 13.06 18.86
C ASP A 480 -23.21 14.23 19.03
N GLU A 481 -22.69 15.46 19.00
CA GLU A 481 -23.49 16.66 19.32
C GLU A 481 -24.59 16.90 18.28
N LYS A 482 -24.33 16.57 17.00
CA LYS A 482 -25.27 16.79 15.90
C LYS A 482 -26.33 15.68 15.81
N SER A 483 -25.92 14.42 15.83
CA SER A 483 -26.82 13.27 15.67
C SER A 483 -27.40 12.73 16.98
N GLN A 484 -26.88 13.19 18.14
CA GLN A 484 -27.23 12.70 19.48
C GLN A 484 -27.00 11.19 19.69
N LYS A 485 -26.36 10.53 18.72
CA LYS A 485 -26.03 9.10 18.77
C LYS A 485 -24.80 8.89 19.64
N VAL A 486 -24.86 7.90 20.53
CA VAL A 486 -23.68 7.47 21.29
C VAL A 486 -22.65 6.91 20.32
N ILE A 487 -21.49 7.56 20.25
CA ILE A 487 -20.34 7.06 19.48
C ILE A 487 -19.73 5.90 20.26
N THR A 488 -19.20 4.91 19.54
CA THR A 488 -18.55 3.74 20.15
C THR A 488 -17.40 4.16 21.06
N ASP A 489 -17.35 3.59 22.28
CA ASP A 489 -16.24 3.78 23.22
C ASP A 489 -15.14 2.74 23.00
N ILE A 490 -14.09 3.12 22.27
CA ILE A 490 -12.83 2.36 22.25
C ILE A 490 -11.74 3.00 23.10
N LYS A 491 -11.93 4.23 23.61
CA LYS A 491 -10.95 4.93 24.45
C LYS A 491 -10.57 4.11 25.67
N GLN A 492 -11.54 3.43 26.29
CA GLN A 492 -11.29 2.54 27.42
C GLN A 492 -10.20 1.49 27.16
N TYR A 493 -10.06 0.98 25.94
CA TYR A 493 -9.05 -0.03 25.59
C TYR A 493 -7.61 0.52 25.53
N TYR A 494 -7.48 1.84 25.40
CA TYR A 494 -6.20 2.55 25.31
C TYR A 494 -5.85 3.33 26.59
N SER A 495 -6.81 3.58 27.48
CA SER A 495 -6.60 4.37 28.71
C SER A 495 -6.81 3.59 30.02
N SER A 496 -7.57 2.48 30.00
CA SER A 496 -7.81 1.69 31.21
C SER A 496 -6.64 0.76 31.53
N THR A 497 -6.09 0.86 32.73
CA THR A 497 -5.02 -0.03 33.20
C THR A 497 -5.42 -1.50 33.17
N THR A 498 -6.70 -1.81 33.44
CA THR A 498 -7.25 -3.17 33.37
C THR A 498 -7.18 -3.70 31.93
N TYR A 499 -7.77 -2.99 30.97
CA TYR A 499 -7.78 -3.43 29.57
C TYR A 499 -6.37 -3.51 28.98
N ILE A 500 -5.51 -2.54 29.28
CA ILE A 500 -4.12 -2.52 28.81
C ILE A 500 -3.32 -3.70 29.39
N SER A 501 -3.49 -4.03 30.68
CA SER A 501 -2.73 -5.12 31.31
C SER A 501 -3.13 -6.51 30.80
N GLN A 502 -4.41 -6.71 30.47
CA GLN A 502 -4.90 -7.97 29.89
C GLN A 502 -4.69 -8.08 28.37
N SER A 503 -4.45 -6.95 27.68
CA SER A 503 -4.40 -6.87 26.22
C SER A 503 -3.25 -7.69 25.64
N GLY A 504 -3.57 -8.66 24.77
CA GLY A 504 -2.65 -9.37 23.90
C GLY A 504 -2.07 -8.49 22.80
N HIS A 505 -2.72 -7.36 22.50
CA HIS A 505 -2.24 -6.34 21.55
C HIS A 505 -1.42 -5.23 22.22
N LYS A 506 -1.14 -5.35 23.53
CA LYS A 506 -0.04 -4.61 24.15
C LYS A 506 1.27 -5.29 23.78
N ILE A 507 2.02 -4.67 22.86
CA ILE A 507 3.31 -5.17 22.39
C ILE A 507 4.42 -4.17 22.73
N THR A 508 5.60 -4.72 23.01
CA THR A 508 6.84 -3.96 23.02
C THR A 508 7.53 -4.26 21.71
N ALA A 509 7.80 -3.22 20.91
CA ALA A 509 8.50 -3.37 19.65
C ALA A 509 9.86 -4.01 19.88
N ALA A 510 10.31 -4.79 18.91
CA ALA A 510 11.67 -5.34 18.96
C ALA A 510 12.67 -4.16 18.95
N ALA A 511 13.76 -4.29 19.74
CA ALA A 511 14.77 -3.23 19.85
C ALA A 511 15.40 -2.88 18.49
N ASP A 512 15.42 -3.84 17.58
CA ASP A 512 15.88 -3.75 16.19
C ASP A 512 14.74 -3.45 15.20
N SER A 513 13.62 -2.89 15.66
CA SER A 513 12.56 -2.42 14.74
C SER A 513 12.71 -0.95 14.36
N GLY A 514 13.41 -0.15 15.18
CA GLY A 514 13.43 1.31 15.10
C GLY A 514 12.14 1.99 15.55
N SER A 515 11.17 1.25 16.11
CA SER A 515 9.96 1.82 16.71
C SER A 515 10.13 2.01 18.22
N ASN A 516 9.53 3.08 18.75
CA ASN A 516 9.42 3.33 20.19
C ASN A 516 8.13 2.76 20.80
N LEU A 517 7.43 1.86 20.09
CA LEU A 517 6.18 1.30 20.58
C LEU A 517 6.43 0.42 21.81
N ASP A 518 5.83 0.80 22.93
CA ASP A 518 5.74 -0.02 24.15
C ASP A 518 4.34 0.14 24.75
N GLY A 519 3.36 -0.43 24.05
CA GLY A 519 1.96 -0.15 24.34
C GLY A 519 0.99 -0.80 23.36
N GLN A 520 -0.20 -0.22 23.23
CA GLN A 520 -1.23 -0.75 22.33
C GLN A 520 -0.87 -0.48 20.86
N ILE A 521 -1.25 -1.41 19.98
CA ILE A 521 -1.09 -1.28 18.53
C ILE A 521 -1.74 0.04 18.03
N PRO A 522 -1.02 0.85 17.22
CA PRO A 522 -1.57 2.06 16.61
C PRO A 522 -2.78 1.80 15.71
N CYS A 523 -3.77 2.70 15.73
CA CYS A 523 -4.97 2.57 14.89
C CYS A 523 -4.63 2.41 13.39
N ALA A 524 -3.58 3.09 12.94
CA ALA A 524 -3.07 3.08 11.57
C ALA A 524 -2.64 1.69 11.07
N GLU A 525 -2.31 0.75 11.97
CA GLU A 525 -1.90 -0.60 11.58
C GLU A 525 -3.06 -1.41 11.02
N CYS A 526 -4.28 -1.08 11.43
CA CYS A 526 -5.48 -1.80 11.06
C CYS A 526 -6.45 -0.96 10.23
N HIS A 527 -6.45 0.36 10.37
CA HIS A 527 -7.42 1.24 9.73
C HIS A 527 -6.80 2.21 8.74
N GLU A 528 -7.47 2.40 7.60
CA GLU A 528 -7.31 3.56 6.75
C GLU A 528 -8.14 4.73 7.31
N THR A 529 -7.60 5.94 7.29
CA THR A 529 -8.27 7.13 7.85
C THR A 529 -9.18 7.85 6.86
N HIS A 530 -8.99 7.64 5.56
CA HIS A 530 -9.73 8.33 4.50
C HIS A 530 -10.73 7.44 3.79
N SER A 531 -10.34 6.22 3.41
CA SER A 531 -11.23 5.23 2.80
C SER A 531 -10.60 3.84 2.78
N SER A 532 -11.44 2.81 2.74
CA SER A 532 -11.04 1.44 2.44
C SER A 532 -12.15 0.73 1.68
N ASN A 533 -11.77 -0.28 0.89
CA ASN A 533 -12.70 -1.21 0.26
C ASN A 533 -13.25 -2.25 1.24
N ASN A 534 -12.66 -2.37 2.43
CA ASN A 534 -13.10 -3.29 3.47
C ASN A 534 -14.07 -2.63 4.46
N ILE A 535 -14.81 -3.46 5.19
CA ILE A 535 -15.65 -3.04 6.31
C ILE A 535 -14.86 -2.29 7.37
N LYS A 536 -15.54 -1.37 8.08
CA LYS A 536 -14.99 -0.61 9.22
C LYS A 536 -13.69 0.14 8.90
N MET A 537 -13.47 0.51 7.63
CA MET A 537 -12.25 1.18 7.15
C MET A 537 -10.98 0.38 7.43
N LEU A 538 -11.07 -0.95 7.44
CA LEU A 538 -9.91 -1.80 7.71
C LEU A 538 -8.96 -1.85 6.50
N ARG A 539 -7.67 -1.88 6.75
CA ARG A 539 -6.65 -2.03 5.69
C ARG A 539 -6.75 -3.42 5.07
N ALA A 540 -6.45 -3.52 3.77
CA ALA A 540 -6.26 -4.81 3.14
C ALA A 540 -4.91 -5.42 3.55
N GLU A 541 -3.87 -4.58 3.62
CA GLU A 541 -2.53 -4.97 4.03
C GLU A 541 -2.34 -4.61 5.51
N LEU A 542 -2.34 -5.63 6.37
CA LEU A 542 -2.18 -5.48 7.81
C LEU A 542 -0.71 -5.60 8.22
N GLY A 543 -0.32 -4.77 9.19
CA GLY A 543 1.04 -4.70 9.70
C GLY A 543 1.99 -3.85 8.86
N ASN A 544 3.30 -4.07 9.06
CA ASN A 544 4.35 -3.25 8.46
C ASN A 544 5.03 -3.88 7.22
N ILE A 545 4.49 -4.99 6.72
CA ILE A 545 5.00 -5.72 5.56
C ILE A 545 4.11 -5.50 4.34
N LYS A 546 4.72 -5.42 3.15
CA LYS A 546 3.97 -5.43 1.90
C LYS A 546 3.46 -6.84 1.67
N ILE A 547 2.15 -6.99 1.46
CA ILE A 547 1.54 -8.27 1.14
C ILE A 547 1.46 -8.39 -0.38
N THR A 548 2.22 -9.31 -0.96
CA THR A 548 2.30 -9.53 -2.41
C THR A 548 1.21 -10.45 -2.94
N ASP A 549 0.79 -11.43 -2.14
CA ASP A 549 -0.29 -12.35 -2.50
C ASP A 549 -1.65 -11.78 -2.05
N ASP A 550 -2.59 -11.64 -2.97
CA ASP A 550 -3.93 -11.16 -2.67
C ASP A 550 -4.68 -12.06 -1.68
N LYS A 551 -4.33 -13.35 -1.58
CA LYS A 551 -4.92 -14.27 -0.59
C LYS A 551 -4.55 -13.90 0.84
N ASP A 552 -3.41 -13.25 1.05
CA ASP A 552 -2.92 -12.86 2.37
C ASP A 552 -3.42 -11.47 2.78
N LYS A 553 -4.02 -10.72 1.84
CA LYS A 553 -4.72 -9.48 2.14
C LYS A 553 -6.05 -9.80 2.81
N PHE A 554 -6.48 -8.91 3.71
CA PHE A 554 -7.83 -8.95 4.25
C PHE A 554 -8.81 -8.39 3.21
N ILE A 555 -9.82 -9.18 2.85
CA ILE A 555 -10.91 -8.76 1.96
C ILE A 555 -12.24 -9.15 2.63
N SER A 556 -12.99 -8.17 3.11
CA SER A 556 -14.22 -8.48 3.85
C SER A 556 -15.33 -9.10 2.98
N SER A 557 -15.99 -10.15 3.47
CA SER A 557 -17.21 -10.72 2.92
C SER A 557 -18.44 -9.85 3.27
N GLY A 558 -18.73 -8.85 2.43
CA GLY A 558 -19.91 -7.98 2.59
C GLY A 558 -19.68 -6.77 3.51
N ILE A 559 -20.76 -6.28 4.17
CA ILE A 559 -20.73 -5.05 4.99
C ILE A 559 -20.86 -5.27 6.51
N GLU A 560 -21.29 -6.45 6.91
CA GLU A 560 -21.57 -6.78 8.31
C GLU A 560 -20.35 -7.36 9.00
N TRP A 561 -20.14 -6.99 10.26
CA TRP A 561 -19.15 -7.64 11.10
C TRP A 561 -19.74 -8.95 11.65
N ASN A 562 -19.46 -10.06 10.98
CA ASN A 562 -19.88 -11.40 11.37
C ASN A 562 -18.66 -12.24 11.82
N ALA A 563 -18.92 -13.47 12.27
CA ALA A 563 -17.87 -14.34 12.79
C ALA A 563 -16.84 -14.75 11.72
N GLU A 564 -17.27 -14.87 10.45
CA GLU A 564 -16.40 -15.13 9.30
C GLU A 564 -15.41 -13.98 9.08
N ASN A 565 -15.90 -12.75 8.89
CA ASN A 565 -15.08 -11.55 8.72
C ASN A 565 -14.11 -11.33 9.89
N GLU A 566 -14.55 -11.61 11.11
CA GLU A 566 -13.70 -11.51 12.30
C GLU A 566 -12.56 -12.53 12.28
N ARG A 567 -12.84 -13.80 11.95
CA ARG A 567 -11.82 -14.85 11.84
C ARG A 567 -10.84 -14.53 10.72
N GLU A 568 -11.35 -14.15 9.55
CA GLU A 568 -10.52 -13.80 8.41
C GLU A 568 -9.58 -12.65 8.77
N PHE A 569 -10.10 -11.56 9.33
CA PHE A 569 -9.31 -10.40 9.77
C PHE A 569 -8.22 -10.78 10.77
N CYS A 570 -8.57 -11.47 11.86
CA CYS A 570 -7.60 -11.86 12.89
C CYS A 570 -6.52 -12.80 12.34
N SER A 571 -6.89 -13.74 11.47
CA SER A 571 -5.97 -14.74 10.91
C SER A 571 -4.88 -14.12 10.03
N LYS A 572 -5.12 -12.97 9.39
CA LYS A 572 -4.11 -12.28 8.59
C LYS A 572 -2.92 -11.77 9.42
N CYS A 573 -3.13 -11.49 10.72
CA CYS A 573 -2.02 -11.18 11.63
C CYS A 573 -1.54 -12.42 12.39
N HIS A 574 -2.45 -13.35 12.71
CA HIS A 574 -2.14 -14.54 13.49
C HIS A 574 -1.87 -15.77 12.60
N ASN A 575 -1.05 -15.59 11.57
CA ASN A 575 -0.62 -16.64 10.64
C ASN A 575 0.81 -17.15 10.92
N GLY A 576 1.52 -16.55 11.89
CA GLY A 576 2.91 -16.92 12.19
C GLY A 576 3.96 -16.25 11.31
N SER A 577 3.56 -15.37 10.39
CA SER A 577 4.47 -14.67 9.47
C SER A 577 4.29 -13.16 9.48
N THR A 578 3.08 -12.64 9.70
CA THR A 578 2.81 -11.20 9.74
C THR A 578 3.48 -10.57 10.95
N GLN A 579 4.26 -9.51 10.69
CA GLN A 579 5.00 -8.79 11.71
C GLN A 579 4.44 -7.38 11.92
N ILE A 580 4.54 -6.91 13.16
CA ILE A 580 4.28 -5.52 13.56
C ILE A 580 5.44 -5.10 14.44
N TYR A 581 6.32 -4.24 13.92
CA TYR A 581 7.54 -3.76 14.59
C TYR A 581 8.43 -4.89 15.15
N GLY A 582 8.65 -5.93 14.36
CA GLY A 582 9.47 -7.08 14.73
C GLY A 582 8.76 -8.10 15.63
N VAL A 583 7.54 -7.82 16.06
CA VAL A 583 6.72 -8.79 16.81
C VAL A 583 5.90 -9.58 15.79
N THR A 584 6.16 -10.88 15.68
CA THR A 584 5.41 -11.78 14.80
C THR A 584 4.12 -12.21 15.48
N GLY A 585 2.99 -12.06 14.79
CA GLY A 585 1.71 -12.53 15.29
C GLY A 585 1.73 -14.06 15.41
N LYS A 586 1.44 -14.57 16.61
CA LYS A 586 1.45 -16.01 16.85
C LYS A 586 0.44 -16.69 15.95
N ALA A 587 0.91 -17.69 15.18
CA ALA A 587 0.03 -18.56 14.41
C ALA A 587 -1.04 -19.15 15.35
N ILE A 588 -2.29 -19.07 14.92
CA ILE A 588 -3.36 -19.81 15.59
C ILE A 588 -3.25 -21.25 15.10
N TYR A 589 -3.30 -22.21 16.02
CA TYR A 589 -3.30 -23.63 15.69
C TYR A 589 -4.62 -24.25 16.12
N ASP A 590 -5.12 -25.16 15.31
CA ASP A 590 -6.21 -26.03 15.72
C ASP A 590 -5.70 -27.03 16.75
N LYS A 591 -6.43 -27.13 17.86
CA LYS A 591 -6.02 -27.91 19.03
C LYS A 591 -6.13 -29.42 18.81
N GLU A 592 -7.01 -29.86 17.92
CA GLU A 592 -7.24 -31.29 17.65
C GLU A 592 -6.27 -31.84 16.62
N THR A 593 -5.92 -31.04 15.62
CA THR A 593 -5.08 -31.44 14.47
C THR A 593 -3.65 -30.94 14.57
N GLY A 594 -3.37 -29.93 15.42
CA GLY A 594 -2.07 -29.29 15.56
C GLY A 594 -1.63 -28.47 14.34
N LYS A 595 -2.51 -28.28 13.35
CA LYS A 595 -2.22 -27.52 12.13
C LYS A 595 -2.53 -26.04 12.34
N ALA A 596 -1.75 -25.16 11.69
CA ALA A 596 -2.05 -23.73 11.68
C ALA A 596 -3.44 -23.49 11.06
N ILE A 597 -4.18 -22.51 11.58
CA ILE A 597 -5.45 -22.07 11.03
C ILE A 597 -5.17 -21.51 9.64
N ASN A 598 -5.48 -22.31 8.62
CA ASN A 598 -5.42 -21.94 7.22
C ASN A 598 -6.86 -21.69 6.73
N PRO A 599 -7.16 -20.54 6.10
CA PRO A 599 -8.45 -20.28 5.45
C PRO A 599 -8.86 -21.34 4.41
N ASP A 600 -7.90 -22.05 3.82
CA ASP A 600 -8.14 -23.10 2.81
C ASP A 600 -8.53 -24.46 3.39
N ASN A 601 -8.59 -24.62 4.73
CA ASN A 601 -9.03 -25.87 5.34
C ASN A 601 -10.54 -25.82 5.70
N PRO A 602 -11.42 -26.49 4.94
CA PRO A 602 -12.87 -26.44 5.13
C PRO A 602 -13.32 -27.00 6.49
N ASP A 603 -12.50 -27.83 7.14
CA ASP A 603 -12.83 -28.40 8.45
C ASP A 603 -12.57 -27.45 9.63
N HIS A 604 -11.89 -26.31 9.42
CA HIS A 604 -11.57 -25.34 10.48
C HIS A 604 -12.62 -24.22 10.64
N ASN A 605 -13.65 -24.19 9.79
CA ASN A 605 -14.90 -23.46 10.04
C ASN A 605 -15.86 -24.23 10.97
N LYS A 606 -15.44 -25.37 11.52
CA LYS A 606 -16.23 -26.12 12.51
C LYS A 606 -16.15 -25.45 13.88
N GLY A 607 -16.82 -24.31 13.99
CA GLY A 607 -17.72 -24.14 15.11
C GLY A 607 -18.55 -25.43 15.17
N THR A 608 -18.34 -26.22 16.21
CA THR A 608 -19.03 -27.49 16.43
C THR A 608 -20.50 -27.33 16.07
N LYS A 609 -20.94 -27.98 14.98
CA LYS A 609 -22.34 -28.22 14.60
C LYS A 609 -23.32 -27.15 15.15
N ASN A 610 -23.50 -26.07 14.39
CA ASN A 610 -24.62 -25.10 14.42
C ASN A 610 -24.34 -23.64 14.80
N GLU A 611 -23.14 -23.23 15.25
CA GLU A 611 -22.84 -21.80 15.46
C GLU A 611 -21.36 -21.47 15.18
N GLU A 612 -21.12 -20.57 14.22
CA GLU A 612 -19.80 -20.05 13.88
C GLU A 612 -19.22 -19.21 15.03
N LYS A 613 -18.28 -19.76 15.82
CA LYS A 613 -17.69 -19.02 16.95
C LYS A 613 -16.72 -17.94 16.47
N ALA A 614 -17.02 -16.69 16.79
CA ALA A 614 -16.12 -15.56 16.59
C ALA A 614 -14.93 -15.60 17.56
N CYS A 615 -13.78 -15.03 17.20
CA CYS A 615 -12.58 -14.94 18.06
C CYS A 615 -12.89 -14.29 19.41
N SER A 616 -13.77 -13.30 19.39
CA SER A 616 -14.27 -12.54 20.52
C SER A 616 -15.04 -13.35 21.53
N ALA A 617 -15.56 -14.52 21.18
CA ALA A 617 -16.16 -15.44 22.14
C ALA A 617 -15.16 -15.92 23.21
N CYS A 618 -13.86 -15.88 22.91
CA CYS A 618 -12.79 -16.30 23.82
C CYS A 618 -11.80 -15.18 24.16
N HIS A 619 -11.62 -14.21 23.26
CA HIS A 619 -10.65 -13.13 23.40
C HIS A 619 -11.25 -11.82 23.94
N SER A 620 -12.50 -11.84 24.43
CA SER A 620 -13.13 -10.69 25.09
C SER A 620 -13.68 -11.07 26.47
N ASN A 621 -14.17 -10.08 27.21
CA ASN A 621 -14.95 -10.30 28.43
C ASN A 621 -16.46 -10.52 28.14
N GLY A 622 -16.86 -10.60 26.86
CA GLY A 622 -18.23 -10.87 26.43
C GLY A 622 -19.12 -9.63 26.30
N GLY A 623 -20.40 -9.85 25.96
CA GLY A 623 -21.41 -8.81 25.77
C GLY A 623 -21.39 -8.14 24.38
N ASP A 624 -22.18 -7.08 24.22
CA ASP A 624 -22.44 -6.43 22.92
C ASP A 624 -21.21 -5.77 22.26
N ASN A 625 -20.10 -5.64 23.00
CA ASN A 625 -18.84 -5.06 22.52
C ASN A 625 -17.71 -6.09 22.37
N ALA A 626 -18.01 -7.38 22.48
CA ALA A 626 -17.04 -8.46 22.47
C ALA A 626 -16.03 -8.37 21.32
N PHE A 627 -16.49 -8.15 20.09
CA PHE A 627 -15.60 -8.05 18.92
C PHE A 627 -14.65 -6.85 18.98
N ARG A 628 -15.13 -5.71 19.49
CA ARG A 628 -14.31 -4.50 19.62
C ARG A 628 -13.22 -4.68 20.67
N GLU A 629 -13.58 -5.31 21.79
CA GLU A 629 -12.59 -5.67 22.81
C GLU A 629 -11.55 -6.63 22.24
N ALA A 630 -11.98 -7.67 21.51
CA ALA A 630 -11.06 -8.63 20.89
C ALA A 630 -10.13 -7.99 19.84
N ALA A 631 -10.57 -6.93 19.16
CA ALA A 631 -9.72 -6.20 18.22
C ALA A 631 -8.77 -5.20 18.90
N HIS A 632 -9.24 -4.45 19.89
CA HIS A 632 -8.48 -3.31 20.47
C HIS A 632 -7.76 -3.62 21.78
N ALA A 633 -8.22 -4.59 22.56
CA ALA A 633 -7.58 -5.04 23.79
C ALA A 633 -7.92 -6.52 24.10
N PRO A 634 -7.57 -7.46 23.20
CA PRO A 634 -7.95 -8.85 23.36
C PRO A 634 -7.38 -9.42 24.65
N LYS A 635 -8.18 -10.20 25.36
CA LYS A 635 -7.69 -10.93 26.53
C LYS A 635 -6.63 -11.94 26.11
N LYS A 636 -5.47 -11.92 26.77
CA LYS A 636 -4.48 -12.99 26.70
C LYS A 636 -5.10 -14.28 27.24
N ILE A 637 -5.16 -15.32 26.39
CA ILE A 637 -5.54 -16.67 26.83
C ILE A 637 -4.27 -17.35 27.33
N THR A 638 -4.19 -17.64 28.63
CA THR A 638 -3.00 -18.21 29.28
C THR A 638 -2.83 -19.71 29.09
N ASN A 639 -3.70 -20.37 28.32
CA ASN A 639 -3.54 -21.76 27.84
C ASN A 639 -4.54 -22.03 26.69
N PRO A 640 -4.10 -22.21 25.42
CA PRO A 640 -4.97 -22.63 24.33
C PRO A 640 -5.53 -24.06 24.54
#